data_AF-A0A959QHC0-F1
#
_entry.id   AF-A0A959QHC0-F1
#
_cell.length_a   1.000
_cell.length_b   1.000
_cell.length_c   1.000
_cell.angle_alpha   90.00
_cell.angle_beta   90.00
_cell.angle_gamma   90.00
#
_symmetry.space_group_name_H-M   'P 1'
#
loop_
_entity.id
_entity.type
_entity.pdbx_description
1 polymer ?
#
loop_
_entity_poly.entity_id
_entity_poly.type
_entity_poly.pdbx_seq_one_letter_code
_entity_poly.pdbx_strand_id
1 'polypeptide(L)'
;ILAAASFLEENFLPPSLLVGHSFGGTAALFAAPSLSSVRGVVTIGSPADPSDTQKFLQDSLDEIRQNGAAEVAIGGRQFMIGSKFVEDLLQKDLAGILHNFRKAILVLHAPFDKIVSIDNAKWIYQNALHPKSFVSLDDADHILSNQQDSGYVGEVIASWASRYLPDQRTRTLESSLEVVASLDPDHKYTTMIKAGAHYLTADEPIAVGGDDFGPSPYQLLSSALGACTAMTLKMYADRKKWELGEIQVHLKHDKIYADDQNDVIAKDSQQKKIDLIIRQLEFSAELTTAQRERLLEIANRCPVHRTLEKSVVIRTELKPST
;
A
#
# COMPACT_ATOMS: atom_id res chain seq x y z
N ILE A 1 6.11 15.80 -16.39
CA ILE A 1 7.03 14.75 -15.87
C ILE A 1 8.34 15.34 -15.38
N LEU A 2 9.18 15.94 -16.25
CA LEU A 2 10.49 16.48 -15.82
C LEU A 2 10.39 17.48 -14.65
N ALA A 3 9.49 18.46 -14.73
CA ALA A 3 9.26 19.40 -13.63
C ALA A 3 8.80 18.72 -12.33
N ALA A 4 7.97 17.67 -12.42
CA ALA A 4 7.54 16.90 -11.26
C ALA A 4 8.71 16.08 -10.66
N ALA A 5 9.59 15.55 -11.51
CA ALA A 5 10.80 14.87 -11.08
C ALA A 5 11.78 15.83 -10.38
N SER A 6 11.97 17.04 -10.91
CA SER A 6 12.78 18.09 -10.26
C SER A 6 12.18 18.50 -8.92
N PHE A 7 10.86 18.68 -8.83
CA PHE A 7 10.18 18.96 -7.57
C PHE A 7 10.43 17.85 -6.53
N LEU A 8 10.33 16.57 -6.93
CA LEU A 8 10.62 15.44 -6.04
C LEU A 8 12.10 15.40 -5.61
N GLU A 9 13.02 15.75 -6.49
CA GLU A 9 14.45 15.84 -6.16
C GLU A 9 14.76 16.97 -5.18
N GLU A 10 14.07 18.11 -5.30
CA GLU A 10 14.27 19.27 -4.43
C GLU A 10 13.62 19.11 -3.05
N ASN A 11 12.47 18.42 -2.97
CA ASN A 11 11.63 18.39 -1.77
C ASN A 11 11.54 17.01 -1.10
N PHE A 12 11.91 15.94 -1.80
CA PHE A 12 11.77 14.55 -1.35
C PHE A 12 12.96 13.71 -1.83
N LEU A 13 12.70 12.49 -2.34
CA LEU A 13 13.66 11.65 -3.03
C LEU A 13 13.44 11.72 -4.55
N PRO A 14 14.52 11.75 -5.35
CA PRO A 14 14.39 11.73 -6.79
C PRO A 14 13.70 10.43 -7.25
N PRO A 15 12.80 10.51 -8.26
CA PRO A 15 11.99 9.37 -8.65
C PRO A 15 12.85 8.24 -9.20
N SER A 16 12.78 7.07 -8.56
CA SER A 16 13.50 5.87 -9.01
C SER A 16 12.69 4.99 -9.97
N LEU A 17 11.39 5.23 -10.08
CA LEU A 17 10.47 4.53 -10.98
C LEU A 17 9.53 5.53 -11.64
N LEU A 18 9.26 5.36 -12.94
CA LEU A 18 8.16 6.03 -13.60
C LEU A 18 7.06 5.02 -13.89
N VAL A 19 5.83 5.34 -13.53
CA VAL A 19 4.64 4.57 -13.88
C VAL A 19 3.73 5.47 -14.68
N GLY A 20 3.34 5.03 -15.87
CA GLY A 20 2.46 5.80 -16.73
C GLY A 20 1.38 4.94 -17.35
N HIS A 21 0.15 5.46 -17.33
CA HIS A 21 -1.02 4.86 -17.92
C HIS A 21 -1.41 5.58 -19.21
N SER A 22 -1.86 4.84 -20.23
CA SER A 22 -2.22 5.37 -21.54
C SER A 22 -1.09 6.28 -22.08
N PHE A 23 -1.41 7.51 -22.53
CA PHE A 23 -0.42 8.51 -22.94
C PHE A 23 0.63 8.85 -21.88
N GLY A 24 0.29 8.71 -20.59
CA GLY A 24 1.23 8.90 -19.50
C GLY A 24 2.40 7.92 -19.55
N GLY A 25 2.19 6.68 -20.04
CA GLY A 25 3.26 5.71 -20.20
C GLY A 25 4.18 6.05 -21.37
N THR A 26 3.63 6.53 -22.48
CA THR A 26 4.43 7.05 -23.60
C THR A 26 5.25 8.26 -23.18
N ALA A 27 4.64 9.20 -22.45
CA ALA A 27 5.33 10.34 -21.88
C ALA A 27 6.44 9.91 -20.90
N ALA A 28 6.20 8.88 -20.08
CA ALA A 28 7.21 8.31 -19.17
C ALA A 28 8.40 7.74 -19.94
N LEU A 29 8.17 7.00 -21.03
CA LEU A 29 9.23 6.50 -21.90
C LEU A 29 10.05 7.64 -22.52
N PHE A 30 9.43 8.72 -22.97
CA PHE A 30 10.16 9.89 -23.49
C PHE A 30 10.96 10.64 -22.43
N ALA A 31 10.46 10.71 -21.20
CA ALA A 31 11.11 11.45 -20.12
C ALA A 31 12.25 10.67 -19.44
N ALA A 32 12.16 9.34 -19.40
CA ALA A 32 13.07 8.48 -18.64
C ALA A 32 14.57 8.62 -19.00
N PRO A 33 14.98 8.84 -20.26
CA PRO A 33 16.39 9.06 -20.61
C PRO A 33 16.99 10.31 -19.95
N SER A 34 16.19 11.34 -19.71
CA SER A 34 16.63 12.60 -19.09
C SER A 34 16.70 12.54 -17.55
N LEU A 35 16.28 11.42 -16.95
CA LEU A 35 16.21 11.26 -15.50
C LEU A 35 17.19 10.17 -15.05
N SER A 36 18.35 10.59 -14.53
CA SER A 36 19.43 9.68 -14.13
C SER A 36 19.03 8.76 -12.97
N SER A 37 18.19 9.24 -12.04
CA SER A 37 17.67 8.52 -10.87
C SER A 37 16.74 7.37 -11.22
N VAL A 38 16.00 7.45 -12.32
CA VAL A 38 15.04 6.42 -12.74
C VAL A 38 15.78 5.12 -13.03
N ARG A 39 15.31 3.99 -12.48
CA ARG A 39 15.87 2.65 -12.65
C ARG A 39 15.00 1.76 -13.52
N GLY A 40 13.72 2.10 -13.65
CA GLY A 40 12.80 1.44 -14.56
C GLY A 40 11.58 2.27 -14.93
N VAL A 41 10.86 1.80 -15.94
CA VAL A 41 9.61 2.41 -16.43
C VAL A 41 8.54 1.34 -16.52
N VAL A 42 7.33 1.70 -16.10
CA VAL A 42 6.13 0.90 -16.25
C VAL A 42 5.16 1.61 -17.18
N THR A 43 4.66 0.90 -18.18
CA THR A 43 3.61 1.37 -19.08
C THR A 43 2.36 0.50 -18.93
N ILE A 44 1.19 1.12 -18.78
CA ILE A 44 -0.10 0.44 -18.67
C ILE A 44 -0.99 0.92 -19.82
N GLY A 45 -1.37 0.02 -20.74
CA GLY A 45 -2.28 0.39 -21.83
C GLY A 45 -1.71 1.47 -22.77
N SER A 46 -0.39 1.58 -22.89
CA SER A 46 0.24 2.76 -23.51
C SER A 46 0.37 2.65 -25.03
N PRO A 47 0.04 3.72 -25.78
CA PRO A 47 0.28 3.76 -27.21
C PRO A 47 1.78 3.95 -27.49
N ALA A 48 2.23 3.32 -28.56
CA ALA A 48 3.62 3.37 -29.03
C ALA A 48 3.70 3.78 -30.50
N ASP A 49 2.64 3.54 -31.27
CA ASP A 49 2.51 3.97 -32.64
C ASP A 49 1.99 5.43 -32.71
N PRO A 50 2.73 6.36 -33.36
CA PRO A 50 2.24 7.72 -33.62
C PRO A 50 0.91 7.75 -34.40
N SER A 51 0.65 6.76 -35.26
CA SER A 51 -0.58 6.69 -36.06
C SER A 51 -1.81 6.35 -35.22
N ASP A 52 -1.69 5.49 -34.21
CA ASP A 52 -2.77 5.23 -33.26
C ASP A 52 -3.05 6.49 -32.43
N THR A 53 -2.02 7.24 -32.08
CA THR A 53 -2.23 8.51 -31.37
C THR A 53 -2.91 9.55 -32.24
N GLN A 54 -2.54 9.65 -33.51
CA GLN A 54 -3.23 10.57 -34.43
C GLN A 54 -4.73 10.26 -34.51
N LYS A 55 -5.15 9.00 -34.46
CA LYS A 55 -6.58 8.64 -34.43
C LYS A 55 -7.28 9.18 -33.17
N PHE A 56 -6.65 9.11 -32.00
CA PHE A 56 -7.22 9.67 -30.76
C PHE A 56 -7.27 11.18 -30.72
N LEU A 57 -6.37 11.84 -31.44
CA LEU A 57 -6.24 13.30 -31.45
C LEU A 57 -6.86 13.95 -32.68
N GLN A 58 -7.38 13.18 -33.64
CA GLN A 58 -7.62 13.65 -35.02
C GLN A 58 -8.48 14.91 -35.07
N ASP A 59 -9.55 14.95 -34.28
CA ASP A 59 -10.50 16.08 -34.24
C ASP A 59 -9.95 17.29 -33.46
N SER A 60 -8.93 17.07 -32.62
CA SER A 60 -8.32 18.10 -31.76
C SER A 60 -6.95 18.57 -32.26
N LEU A 61 -6.33 17.91 -33.25
CA LEU A 61 -4.97 18.23 -33.71
C LEU A 61 -4.85 19.66 -34.24
N ASP A 62 -5.85 20.12 -34.99
CA ASP A 62 -5.85 21.49 -35.52
C ASP A 62 -6.03 22.52 -34.41
N GLU A 63 -6.87 22.21 -33.41
CA GLU A 63 -7.05 23.05 -32.22
C GLU A 63 -5.76 23.10 -31.37
N ILE A 64 -5.12 21.96 -31.13
CA ILE A 64 -3.85 21.87 -30.39
C ILE A 64 -2.75 22.67 -31.09
N ARG A 65 -2.69 22.63 -32.43
CA ARG A 65 -1.71 23.40 -33.22
C ARG A 65 -1.97 24.90 -33.17
N GLN A 66 -3.23 25.33 -33.17
CA GLN A 66 -3.59 26.75 -33.15
C GLN A 66 -3.51 27.37 -31.76
N ASN A 67 -4.03 26.66 -30.75
CA ASN A 67 -4.21 27.18 -29.39
C ASN A 67 -3.09 26.74 -28.42
N GLY A 68 -2.22 25.83 -28.86
CA GLY A 68 -1.16 25.25 -28.04
C GLY A 68 -1.63 24.12 -27.10
N ALA A 69 -2.94 23.91 -26.94
CA ALA A 69 -3.53 22.78 -26.24
C ALA A 69 -5.01 22.60 -26.61
N ALA A 70 -5.59 21.41 -26.36
CA ALA A 70 -7.03 21.14 -26.51
C ALA A 70 -7.54 20.07 -25.52
N GLU A 71 -8.85 20.05 -25.27
CA GLU A 71 -9.52 18.97 -24.55
C GLU A 71 -9.71 17.75 -25.47
N VAL A 72 -9.31 16.58 -24.97
CA VAL A 72 -9.40 15.30 -25.67
C VAL A 72 -10.09 14.28 -24.78
N ALA A 73 -11.10 13.62 -25.34
CA ALA A 73 -11.83 12.56 -24.66
C ALA A 73 -11.10 11.21 -24.83
N ILE A 74 -10.67 10.61 -23.73
CA ILE A 74 -10.01 9.29 -23.71
C ILE A 74 -10.73 8.40 -22.70
N GLY A 75 -11.28 7.28 -23.15
CA GLY A 75 -11.97 6.32 -22.26
C GLY A 75 -13.14 6.93 -21.48
N GLY A 76 -13.83 7.94 -22.04
CA GLY A 76 -14.96 8.63 -21.40
C GLY A 76 -14.58 9.76 -20.44
N ARG A 77 -13.29 10.11 -20.33
CA ARG A 77 -12.81 11.25 -19.52
C ARG A 77 -12.15 12.31 -20.40
N GLN A 78 -12.30 13.59 -20.04
CA GLN A 78 -11.69 14.71 -20.75
C GLN A 78 -10.31 15.04 -20.16
N PHE A 79 -9.32 15.22 -21.03
CA PHE A 79 -7.96 15.59 -20.66
C PHE A 79 -7.45 16.77 -21.50
N MET A 80 -6.70 17.67 -20.87
CA MET A 80 -6.03 18.76 -21.57
C MET A 80 -4.68 18.30 -22.10
N ILE A 81 -4.50 18.32 -23.42
CA ILE A 81 -3.28 17.88 -24.11
C ILE A 81 -2.62 19.06 -24.80
N GLY A 82 -1.34 19.29 -24.47
CA GLY A 82 -0.55 20.38 -25.05
C GLY A 82 0.19 20.01 -26.34
N SER A 83 0.45 21.01 -27.19
CA SER A 83 1.12 20.87 -28.49
C SER A 83 2.50 20.24 -28.38
N LYS A 84 3.27 20.60 -27.35
CA LYS A 84 4.61 20.04 -27.11
C LYS A 84 4.60 18.53 -26.90
N PHE A 85 3.55 17.97 -26.27
CA PHE A 85 3.42 16.52 -26.12
C PHE A 85 3.14 15.85 -27.47
N VAL A 86 2.25 16.44 -28.27
CA VAL A 86 1.92 15.94 -29.61
C VAL A 86 3.14 16.01 -30.53
N GLU A 87 3.90 17.11 -30.49
CA GLU A 87 5.16 17.25 -31.24
C GLU A 87 6.18 16.19 -30.83
N ASP A 88 6.42 16.03 -29.53
CA ASP A 88 7.32 15.01 -29.00
C ASP A 88 6.91 13.60 -29.48
N LEU A 89 5.62 13.31 -29.47
CA LEU A 89 5.10 12.01 -29.88
C LEU A 89 5.21 11.76 -31.40
N LEU A 90 5.00 12.78 -32.21
CA LEU A 90 5.08 12.69 -33.67
C LEU A 90 6.52 12.73 -34.19
N GLN A 91 7.44 13.35 -33.45
CA GLN A 91 8.80 13.63 -33.93
C GLN A 91 9.89 12.80 -33.24
N LYS A 92 9.69 12.34 -31.99
CA LYS A 92 10.73 11.57 -31.29
C LYS A 92 10.69 10.10 -31.69
N ASP A 93 11.89 9.59 -32.00
CA ASP A 93 12.11 8.17 -32.27
C ASP A 93 12.00 7.33 -30.99
N LEU A 94 10.78 6.88 -30.68
CA LEU A 94 10.52 6.01 -29.54
C LEU A 94 11.27 4.68 -29.66
N ALA A 95 11.48 4.16 -30.87
CA ALA A 95 12.22 2.90 -31.08
C ALA A 95 13.68 3.09 -30.69
N GLY A 96 14.30 4.18 -31.13
CA GLY A 96 15.65 4.58 -30.73
C GLY A 96 15.79 4.80 -29.22
N ILE A 97 14.77 5.38 -28.57
CA ILE A 97 14.74 5.52 -27.11
C ILE A 97 14.72 4.15 -26.44
N LEU A 98 13.79 3.27 -26.83
CA LEU A 98 13.65 1.93 -26.25
C LEU A 98 14.91 1.07 -26.45
N HIS A 99 15.53 1.16 -27.63
CA HIS A 99 16.76 0.44 -27.94
C HIS A 99 17.97 0.93 -27.13
N ASN A 100 18.02 2.23 -26.81
CA ASN A 100 19.10 2.82 -26.03
C ASN A 100 18.80 2.86 -24.52
N PHE A 101 17.59 2.51 -24.10
CA PHE A 101 17.19 2.47 -22.71
C PHE A 101 17.82 1.28 -21.98
N ARG A 102 18.89 1.52 -21.22
CA ARG A 102 19.64 0.51 -20.45
C ARG A 102 19.04 0.22 -19.05
N LYS A 103 17.74 0.40 -18.90
CA LYS A 103 17.00 0.35 -17.62
C LYS A 103 15.82 -0.61 -17.75
N ALA A 104 15.22 -1.01 -16.62
CA ALA A 104 14.17 -2.03 -16.63
C ALA A 104 12.85 -1.50 -17.20
N ILE A 105 12.13 -2.32 -17.98
CA ILE A 105 10.80 -1.98 -18.51
C ILE A 105 9.78 -3.05 -18.12
N LEU A 106 8.62 -2.62 -17.63
CA LEU A 106 7.43 -3.45 -17.46
C LEU A 106 6.29 -2.91 -18.32
N VAL A 107 5.76 -3.77 -19.19
CA VAL A 107 4.61 -3.46 -20.03
C VAL A 107 3.40 -4.24 -19.50
N LEU A 108 2.35 -3.54 -19.10
CA LEU A 108 1.06 -4.13 -18.74
C LEU A 108 0.01 -3.74 -19.76
N HIS A 109 -0.76 -4.70 -20.28
CA HIS A 109 -1.78 -4.40 -21.29
C HIS A 109 -2.87 -5.47 -21.33
N ALA A 110 -4.12 -5.05 -21.48
CA ALA A 110 -5.24 -5.95 -21.68
C ALA A 110 -5.36 -6.36 -23.16
N PRO A 111 -5.50 -7.65 -23.50
CA PRO A 111 -5.68 -8.12 -24.88
C PRO A 111 -6.95 -7.59 -25.56
N PHE A 112 -7.96 -7.23 -24.78
CA PHE A 112 -9.25 -6.75 -25.28
C PHE A 112 -9.45 -5.24 -25.09
N ASP A 113 -8.37 -4.49 -24.85
CA ASP A 113 -8.40 -3.03 -24.76
C ASP A 113 -8.98 -2.43 -26.05
N LYS A 114 -10.13 -1.77 -25.93
CA LYS A 114 -10.88 -1.17 -27.04
C LYS A 114 -10.37 0.22 -27.42
N ILE A 115 -9.54 0.83 -26.57
CA ILE A 115 -8.94 2.12 -26.81
C ILE A 115 -7.58 1.86 -27.44
N VAL A 116 -6.61 1.34 -26.70
CA VAL A 116 -5.25 1.12 -27.23
C VAL A 116 -5.03 -0.37 -27.50
N SER A 117 -4.87 -0.76 -28.78
CA SER A 117 -4.61 -2.15 -29.14
C SER A 117 -3.36 -2.70 -28.44
N ILE A 118 -3.42 -3.98 -28.04
CA ILE A 118 -2.29 -4.72 -27.44
C ILE A 118 -1.07 -4.83 -28.37
N ASP A 119 -1.23 -4.58 -29.66
CA ASP A 119 -0.10 -4.47 -30.60
C ASP A 119 0.88 -3.37 -30.19
N ASN A 120 0.42 -2.32 -29.49
CA ASN A 120 1.30 -1.29 -28.93
C ASN A 120 2.22 -1.85 -27.84
N ALA A 121 1.69 -2.67 -26.91
CA ALA A 121 2.50 -3.35 -25.91
C ALA A 121 3.51 -4.31 -26.54
N LYS A 122 3.07 -5.08 -27.55
CA LYS A 122 3.97 -5.95 -28.33
C LYS A 122 5.09 -5.14 -28.96
N TRP A 123 4.78 -4.01 -29.58
CA TRP A 123 5.76 -3.14 -30.21
C TRP A 123 6.78 -2.58 -29.20
N ILE A 124 6.31 -2.08 -28.04
CA ILE A 124 7.19 -1.59 -26.96
C ILE A 124 8.12 -2.72 -26.51
N TYR A 125 7.55 -3.90 -26.22
CA TYR A 125 8.31 -5.04 -25.74
C TYR A 125 9.35 -5.52 -26.75
N GLN A 126 9.03 -5.52 -28.05
CA GLN A 126 9.97 -5.94 -29.09
C GLN A 126 11.13 -4.96 -29.26
N ASN A 127 10.88 -3.65 -29.21
CA ASN A 127 11.90 -2.61 -29.40
C ASN A 127 12.73 -2.32 -28.14
N ALA A 128 12.22 -2.64 -26.95
CA ALA A 128 12.98 -2.57 -25.71
C ALA A 128 14.08 -3.64 -25.64
N LEU A 129 15.14 -3.38 -24.88
CA LEU A 129 16.14 -4.39 -24.52
C LEU A 129 15.94 -4.90 -23.08
N HIS A 130 16.58 -6.03 -22.75
CA HIS A 130 16.51 -6.56 -21.40
C HIS A 130 17.20 -5.66 -20.37
N PRO A 131 16.70 -5.61 -19.12
CA PRO A 131 15.58 -6.40 -18.59
C PRO A 131 14.20 -5.81 -18.94
N LYS A 132 13.36 -6.63 -19.57
CA LYS A 132 12.00 -6.27 -20.00
C LYS A 132 10.99 -7.36 -19.65
N SER A 133 9.79 -6.96 -19.24
CA SER A 133 8.71 -7.83 -18.80
C SER A 133 7.39 -7.41 -19.46
N PHE A 134 6.52 -8.38 -19.71
CA PHE A 134 5.16 -8.14 -20.19
C PHE A 134 4.17 -8.89 -19.30
N VAL A 135 3.07 -8.24 -18.92
CA VAL A 135 1.97 -8.81 -18.14
C VAL A 135 0.66 -8.52 -18.86
N SER A 136 -0.09 -9.57 -19.17
CA SER A 136 -1.44 -9.42 -19.70
C SER A 136 -2.42 -9.10 -18.57
N LEU A 137 -3.36 -8.19 -18.83
CA LEU A 137 -4.41 -7.78 -17.89
C LEU A 137 -5.78 -8.42 -18.19
N ASP A 138 -5.79 -9.50 -18.97
CA ASP A 138 -6.99 -10.28 -19.33
C ASP A 138 -8.17 -9.43 -19.82
N ASP A 139 -9.29 -9.41 -19.09
CA ASP A 139 -10.53 -8.73 -19.45
C ASP A 139 -10.64 -7.28 -18.94
N ALA A 140 -9.57 -6.76 -18.30
CA ALA A 140 -9.54 -5.39 -17.82
C ALA A 140 -9.80 -4.37 -18.94
N ASP A 141 -10.59 -3.34 -18.65
CA ASP A 141 -10.81 -2.24 -19.58
C ASP A 141 -9.63 -1.24 -19.58
N HIS A 142 -9.62 -0.34 -20.57
CA HIS A 142 -8.51 0.61 -20.74
C HIS A 142 -8.26 1.45 -19.49
N ILE A 143 -9.29 1.81 -18.74
CA ILE A 143 -9.21 2.74 -17.60
C ILE A 143 -9.09 2.02 -16.25
N LEU A 144 -9.02 0.69 -16.23
CA LEU A 144 -9.02 -0.16 -15.04
C LEU A 144 -10.21 0.18 -14.11
N SER A 145 -11.42 0.22 -14.66
CA SER A 145 -12.62 0.61 -13.91
C SER A 145 -13.00 -0.37 -12.79
N ASN A 146 -12.58 -1.63 -12.91
CA ASN A 146 -12.72 -2.64 -11.86
C ASN A 146 -11.59 -2.49 -10.81
N GLN A 147 -11.98 -2.43 -9.54
CA GLN A 147 -11.05 -2.29 -8.42
C GLN A 147 -10.10 -3.49 -8.28
N GLN A 148 -10.54 -4.70 -8.67
CA GLN A 148 -9.69 -5.89 -8.61
C GLN A 148 -8.52 -5.80 -9.60
N ASP A 149 -8.78 -5.32 -10.82
CA ASP A 149 -7.75 -5.19 -11.86
C ASP A 149 -6.73 -4.11 -11.50
N SER A 150 -7.21 -2.96 -11.02
CA SER A 150 -6.32 -1.88 -10.56
C SER A 150 -5.49 -2.29 -9.33
N GLY A 151 -6.07 -3.06 -8.39
CA GLY A 151 -5.35 -3.66 -7.27
C GLY A 151 -4.26 -4.62 -7.72
N TYR A 152 -4.59 -5.55 -8.62
CA TYR A 152 -3.65 -6.50 -9.21
C TYR A 152 -2.49 -5.78 -9.93
N VAL A 153 -2.79 -4.77 -10.75
CA VAL A 153 -1.77 -3.94 -11.42
C VAL A 153 -0.81 -3.31 -10.41
N GLY A 154 -1.34 -2.76 -9.31
CA GLY A 154 -0.54 -2.19 -8.23
C GLY A 154 0.41 -3.20 -7.59
N GLU A 155 -0.10 -4.38 -7.23
CA GLU A 155 0.69 -5.46 -6.61
C GLU A 155 1.79 -6.00 -7.54
N VAL A 156 1.47 -6.19 -8.83
CA VAL A 156 2.43 -6.64 -9.85
C VAL A 156 3.54 -5.60 -10.02
N ILE A 157 3.19 -4.32 -10.11
CA ILE A 157 4.16 -3.23 -10.24
C ILE A 157 5.07 -3.18 -9.01
N ALA A 158 4.50 -3.23 -7.81
CA ALA A 158 5.27 -3.21 -6.56
C ALA A 158 6.24 -4.38 -6.47
N SER A 159 5.75 -5.59 -6.75
CA SER A 159 6.54 -6.82 -6.74
C SER A 159 7.66 -6.80 -7.78
N TRP A 160 7.35 -6.39 -9.02
CA TRP A 160 8.35 -6.26 -10.08
C TRP A 160 9.41 -5.19 -9.76
N ALA A 161 8.99 -4.03 -9.25
CA ALA A 161 9.86 -2.90 -8.96
C ALA A 161 10.87 -3.22 -7.83
N SER A 162 10.48 -4.07 -6.86
CA SER A 162 11.34 -4.51 -5.75
C SER A 162 12.67 -5.12 -6.18
N ARG A 163 12.76 -5.64 -7.41
CA ARG A 163 14.00 -6.20 -7.98
C ARG A 163 15.01 -5.14 -8.41
N TYR A 164 14.54 -3.95 -8.78
CA TYR A 164 15.35 -2.91 -9.44
C TYR A 164 15.53 -1.66 -8.60
N LEU A 165 14.56 -1.39 -7.73
CA LEU A 165 14.65 -0.30 -6.78
C LEU A 165 15.52 -0.75 -5.60
N PRO A 166 16.44 0.11 -5.13
CA PRO A 166 17.15 -0.17 -3.89
C PRO A 166 16.13 -0.45 -2.80
N ASP A 167 16.45 -1.36 -1.88
CA ASP A 167 15.56 -1.72 -0.79
C ASP A 167 15.32 -0.49 0.08
N GLN A 168 14.28 0.30 -0.22
CA GLN A 168 13.89 1.48 0.55
C GLN A 168 13.41 1.08 1.96
N ARG A 169 13.31 -0.22 2.27
CA ARG A 169 13.21 -0.73 3.65
C ARG A 169 14.42 -0.35 4.51
N THR A 170 15.46 0.26 3.94
CA THR A 170 16.59 0.82 4.69
C THR A 170 16.43 2.32 5.01
N ARG A 171 15.35 2.72 5.67
CA ARG A 171 15.60 3.18 7.04
C ARG A 171 15.58 1.92 7.88
N THR A 172 16.73 1.24 7.96
CA THR A 172 16.86 0.09 8.83
C THR A 172 16.61 0.64 10.21
N LEU A 173 15.41 0.40 10.74
CA LEU A 173 15.13 0.78 12.10
C LEU A 173 16.07 -0.08 12.94
N GLU A 174 17.10 0.57 13.47
CA GLU A 174 18.08 -0.05 14.33
C GLU A 174 17.71 0.30 15.77
N SER A 175 17.65 -0.74 16.59
CA SER A 175 17.39 -0.61 18.01
C SER A 175 18.27 -1.58 18.76
N SER A 176 18.86 -1.10 19.85
CA SER A 176 19.45 -1.96 20.86
C SER A 176 18.40 -2.65 21.75
N LEU A 177 17.12 -2.31 21.58
CA LEU A 177 15.97 -2.90 22.26
C LEU A 177 15.15 -3.77 21.29
N GLU A 178 14.19 -4.53 21.82
CA GLU A 178 13.40 -5.51 21.04
C GLU A 178 12.49 -4.86 19.98
N VAL A 179 12.01 -3.64 20.23
CA VAL A 179 11.08 -2.91 19.37
C VAL A 179 11.55 -1.47 19.17
N VAL A 180 11.34 -0.94 17.97
CA VAL A 180 11.49 0.49 17.65
C VAL A 180 10.31 0.94 16.80
N ALA A 181 9.75 2.09 17.17
CA ALA A 181 8.73 2.78 16.42
C ALA A 181 9.31 4.11 15.95
N SER A 182 9.17 4.41 14.66
CA SER A 182 9.68 5.63 14.04
C SER A 182 8.55 6.26 13.23
N LEU A 183 8.23 7.51 13.58
CA LEU A 183 7.32 8.35 12.82
C LEU A 183 8.17 9.22 11.89
N ASP A 184 7.83 9.21 10.60
CA ASP A 184 8.49 10.06 9.61
C ASP A 184 7.91 11.48 9.69
N PRO A 185 8.73 12.55 9.74
CA PRO A 185 8.23 13.93 9.74
C PRO A 185 7.29 14.29 8.59
N ASP A 186 7.39 13.58 7.46
CA ASP A 186 6.55 13.82 6.28
C ASP A 186 5.13 13.25 6.41
N HIS A 187 4.88 12.41 7.42
CA HIS A 187 3.57 11.81 7.71
C HIS A 187 3.00 12.32 9.04
N LYS A 188 1.67 12.32 9.19
CA LYS A 188 1.04 12.83 10.43
C LYS A 188 1.20 11.88 11.61
N TYR A 189 0.67 10.66 11.46
CA TYR A 189 0.67 9.64 12.51
C TYR A 189 1.20 8.29 12.02
N THR A 190 1.41 8.11 10.71
CA THR A 190 1.96 6.89 10.16
C THR A 190 3.33 6.60 10.76
N THR A 191 3.39 5.50 11.49
CA THR A 191 4.54 5.07 12.29
C THR A 191 4.99 3.71 11.80
N MET A 192 6.24 3.62 11.36
CA MET A 192 6.88 2.35 11.02
C MET A 192 7.42 1.71 12.29
N ILE A 193 7.04 0.47 12.54
CA ILE A 193 7.45 -0.31 13.71
C ILE A 193 8.30 -1.49 13.22
N LYS A 194 9.42 -1.73 13.90
CA LYS A 194 10.18 -2.97 13.76
C LYS A 194 10.21 -3.70 15.09
N ALA A 195 9.73 -4.94 15.08
CA ALA A 195 9.77 -5.87 16.21
C ALA A 195 10.62 -7.09 15.81
N GLY A 196 11.83 -7.18 16.35
CA GLY A 196 12.83 -8.14 15.86
C GLY A 196 13.14 -7.94 14.37
N ALA A 197 12.83 -8.94 13.54
CA ALA A 197 13.02 -8.88 12.08
C ALA A 197 11.75 -8.48 11.31
N HIS A 198 10.63 -8.26 12.00
CA HIS A 198 9.33 -8.00 11.38
C HIS A 198 9.00 -6.51 11.40
N TYR A 199 8.44 -6.04 10.28
CA TYR A 199 7.98 -4.66 10.13
C TYR A 199 6.45 -4.62 10.20
N LEU A 200 5.93 -3.60 10.87
CA LEU A 200 4.51 -3.31 11.03
C LEU A 200 4.30 -1.82 10.79
N THR A 201 3.11 -1.44 10.37
CA THR A 201 2.67 -0.04 10.30
C THR A 201 1.63 0.19 11.39
N ALA A 202 1.74 1.30 12.09
CA ALA A 202 0.68 1.84 12.92
C ALA A 202 0.25 3.19 12.34
N ASP A 203 -1.05 3.50 12.40
CA ASP A 203 -1.57 4.81 12.01
C ASP A 203 -2.86 5.10 12.76
N GLU A 204 -3.35 6.31 12.67
CA GLU A 204 -4.69 6.65 13.16
C GLU A 204 -5.70 6.73 12.01
N PRO A 205 -7.00 6.49 12.27
CA PRO A 205 -8.05 6.67 11.27
C PRO A 205 -8.12 8.12 10.77
N ILE A 206 -8.62 8.28 9.54
CA ILE A 206 -8.88 9.61 8.93
C ILE A 206 -9.76 10.48 9.84
N ALA A 207 -10.73 9.89 10.54
CA ALA A 207 -11.66 10.60 11.42
C ALA A 207 -11.00 11.36 12.58
N VAL A 208 -9.78 10.97 12.97
CA VAL A 208 -8.98 11.65 14.01
C VAL A 208 -7.71 12.26 13.45
N GLY A 209 -7.60 12.32 12.11
CA GLY A 209 -6.57 13.05 11.40
C GLY A 209 -5.35 12.25 10.94
N GLY A 210 -5.38 10.91 11.02
CA GLY A 210 -4.34 10.05 10.43
C GLY A 210 -4.62 9.68 8.97
N ASP A 211 -3.74 8.86 8.41
CA ASP A 211 -3.78 8.48 6.99
C ASP A 211 -4.41 7.09 6.76
N ASP A 212 -4.76 6.37 7.84
CA ASP A 212 -5.38 5.03 7.81
C ASP A 212 -4.56 3.99 7.03
N PHE A 213 -3.21 4.13 7.03
CA PHE A 213 -2.29 3.19 6.39
C PHE A 213 -1.96 1.96 7.25
N GLY A 214 -2.43 1.93 8.50
CA GLY A 214 -2.23 0.82 9.43
C GLY A 214 -3.19 0.89 10.61
N PRO A 215 -3.25 -0.18 11.43
CA PRO A 215 -4.07 -0.20 12.63
C PRO A 215 -3.65 0.86 13.65
N SER A 216 -4.61 1.32 14.44
CA SER A 216 -4.35 2.22 15.57
C SER A 216 -3.54 1.55 16.68
N PRO A 217 -2.84 2.33 17.54
CA PRO A 217 -2.10 1.77 18.67
C PRO A 217 -2.96 0.88 19.57
N TYR A 218 -4.24 1.22 19.80
CA TYR A 218 -5.15 0.37 20.57
C TYR A 218 -5.57 -0.90 19.82
N GLN A 219 -5.68 -0.84 18.49
CA GLN A 219 -5.90 -2.04 17.67
C GLN A 219 -4.67 -2.96 17.68
N LEU A 220 -3.45 -2.42 17.68
CA LEU A 220 -2.22 -3.20 17.84
C LEU A 220 -2.11 -3.84 19.22
N LEU A 221 -2.42 -3.08 20.29
CA LEU A 221 -2.48 -3.62 21.65
C LEU A 221 -3.51 -4.75 21.77
N SER A 222 -4.70 -4.54 21.21
CA SER A 222 -5.76 -5.56 21.16
C SER A 222 -5.31 -6.77 20.36
N SER A 223 -4.66 -6.57 19.21
CA SER A 223 -4.14 -7.66 18.38
C SER A 223 -3.13 -8.52 19.16
N ALA A 224 -2.23 -7.91 19.93
CA ALA A 224 -1.29 -8.63 20.80
C ALA A 224 -2.01 -9.47 21.87
N LEU A 225 -3.06 -8.92 22.51
CA LEU A 225 -3.88 -9.66 23.47
C LEU A 225 -4.63 -10.82 22.80
N GLY A 226 -5.19 -10.60 21.60
CA GLY A 226 -5.91 -11.61 20.82
C GLY A 226 -5.01 -12.78 20.44
N ALA A 227 -3.84 -12.47 19.84
CA ALA A 227 -2.84 -13.47 19.48
C ALA A 227 -2.37 -14.29 20.69
N CYS A 228 -2.00 -13.63 21.78
CA CYS A 228 -1.57 -14.30 23.01
C CYS A 228 -2.67 -15.19 23.63
N THR A 229 -3.94 -14.76 23.53
CA THR A 229 -5.09 -15.56 23.99
C THR A 229 -5.27 -16.81 23.12
N ALA A 230 -5.30 -16.66 21.80
CA ALA A 230 -5.46 -17.78 20.86
C ALA A 230 -4.34 -18.83 21.04
N MET A 231 -3.08 -18.38 21.14
CA MET A 231 -1.93 -19.26 21.41
C MET A 231 -2.09 -20.01 22.73
N THR A 232 -2.54 -19.33 23.80
CA THR A 232 -2.72 -19.94 25.12
C THR A 232 -3.82 -21.01 25.11
N LEU A 233 -4.94 -20.74 24.42
CA LEU A 233 -6.03 -21.70 24.26
C LEU A 233 -5.58 -22.93 23.47
N LYS A 234 -4.85 -22.72 22.35
CA LYS A 234 -4.29 -23.81 21.55
C LYS A 234 -3.32 -24.68 22.38
N MET A 235 -2.37 -24.08 23.09
CA MET A 235 -1.45 -24.82 23.95
C MET A 235 -2.17 -25.65 25.03
N TYR A 236 -3.25 -25.11 25.61
CA TYR A 236 -4.03 -25.84 26.61
C TYR A 236 -4.79 -27.02 25.99
N ALA A 237 -5.44 -26.78 24.85
CA ALA A 237 -6.14 -27.81 24.10
C ALA A 237 -5.22 -28.97 23.71
N ASP A 238 -4.01 -28.67 23.22
CA ASP A 238 -3.02 -29.69 22.86
C ASP A 238 -2.65 -30.59 24.04
N ARG A 239 -2.44 -30.00 25.23
CA ARG A 239 -2.17 -30.77 26.47
C ARG A 239 -3.34 -31.65 26.89
N LYS A 240 -4.56 -31.20 26.63
CA LYS A 240 -5.79 -31.94 26.93
C LYS A 240 -6.25 -32.85 25.79
N LYS A 241 -5.58 -32.81 24.64
CA LYS A 241 -5.97 -33.47 23.40
C LYS A 241 -7.40 -33.11 22.99
N TRP A 242 -7.75 -31.82 23.08
CA TRP A 242 -9.04 -31.29 22.66
C TRP A 242 -8.92 -30.71 21.25
N GLU A 243 -9.86 -31.04 20.38
CA GLU A 243 -9.98 -30.44 19.06
C GLU A 243 -10.87 -29.19 19.16
N LEU A 244 -10.27 -28.00 19.00
CA LEU A 244 -11.00 -26.73 19.04
C LEU A 244 -11.34 -26.20 17.63
N GLY A 245 -10.75 -26.78 16.58
CA GLY A 245 -10.78 -26.22 15.23
C GLY A 245 -10.03 -24.87 15.15
N GLU A 246 -10.41 -24.04 14.20
CA GLU A 246 -10.04 -22.63 14.15
C GLU A 246 -10.51 -21.88 15.41
N ILE A 247 -9.61 -21.07 15.99
CA ILE A 247 -9.85 -20.25 17.17
C ILE A 247 -9.83 -18.78 16.72
N GLN A 248 -10.96 -18.10 16.86
CA GLN A 248 -11.07 -16.66 16.58
C GLN A 248 -11.28 -15.90 17.90
N VAL A 249 -10.54 -14.80 18.06
CA VAL A 249 -10.59 -13.95 19.25
C VAL A 249 -10.94 -12.54 18.80
N HIS A 250 -12.20 -12.17 19.02
CA HIS A 250 -12.74 -10.86 18.66
C HIS A 250 -12.52 -9.89 19.81
N LEU A 251 -12.01 -8.69 19.50
CA LEU A 251 -11.66 -7.69 20.50
C LEU A 251 -12.21 -6.32 20.14
N LYS A 252 -12.73 -5.62 21.14
CA LYS A 252 -13.13 -4.21 21.04
C LYS A 252 -12.57 -3.44 22.23
N HIS A 253 -11.94 -2.31 21.95
CA HIS A 253 -11.57 -1.31 22.95
C HIS A 253 -12.64 -0.23 23.04
N ASP A 254 -12.98 0.18 24.27
CA ASP A 254 -13.93 1.25 24.57
C ASP A 254 -13.48 2.02 25.82
N LYS A 255 -14.08 3.19 26.07
CA LYS A 255 -13.85 3.98 27.29
C LYS A 255 -15.14 4.15 28.06
N ILE A 256 -15.17 3.62 29.29
CA ILE A 256 -16.35 3.64 30.16
C ILE A 256 -16.08 4.44 31.44
N TYR A 257 -17.16 4.79 32.15
CA TYR A 257 -17.07 5.32 33.51
C TYR A 257 -17.23 4.14 34.47
N ALA A 258 -16.36 4.05 35.47
CA ALA A 258 -16.43 3.02 36.49
C ALA A 258 -16.14 3.59 37.88
N ASP A 259 -16.69 2.93 38.90
CA ASP A 259 -16.39 3.23 40.30
C ASP A 259 -15.08 2.57 40.77
N ASP A 260 -14.74 2.75 42.05
CA ASP A 260 -13.51 2.19 42.64
C ASP A 260 -13.48 0.65 42.70
N GLN A 261 -14.61 -0.02 42.41
CA GLN A 261 -14.74 -1.48 42.33
C GLN A 261 -14.78 -1.97 40.87
N ASN A 262 -14.59 -1.08 39.90
CA ASN A 262 -14.69 -1.31 38.45
C ASN A 262 -16.11 -1.66 37.96
N ASP A 263 -17.15 -1.31 38.71
CA ASP A 263 -18.52 -1.44 38.24
C ASP A 263 -18.88 -0.30 37.29
N VAL A 264 -19.54 -0.62 36.17
CA VAL A 264 -19.88 0.37 35.13
C VAL A 264 -20.95 1.32 35.67
N ILE A 265 -20.66 2.62 35.64
CA ILE A 265 -21.57 3.68 36.13
C ILE A 265 -21.99 4.64 35.01
N ALA A 266 -23.06 5.40 35.28
CA ALA A 266 -23.63 6.34 34.32
C ALA A 266 -22.66 7.49 33.98
N LYS A 267 -22.75 8.02 32.75
CA LYS A 267 -21.81 9.00 32.15
C LYS A 267 -21.66 10.33 32.91
N ASP A 268 -22.54 10.64 33.86
CA ASP A 268 -22.56 11.89 34.63
C ASP A 268 -21.79 11.85 35.96
N SER A 269 -21.16 10.73 36.31
CA SER A 269 -20.28 10.64 37.48
C SER A 269 -18.97 11.40 37.25
N GLN A 270 -18.55 12.23 38.22
CA GLN A 270 -17.23 12.91 38.24
C GLN A 270 -16.01 11.95 38.35
N GLN A 271 -16.23 10.64 38.24
CA GLN A 271 -15.20 9.61 38.32
C GLN A 271 -14.47 9.39 36.99
N LYS A 272 -13.26 8.84 37.10
CA LYS A 272 -12.33 8.68 35.97
C LYS A 272 -12.86 7.67 34.96
N LYS A 273 -12.63 7.95 33.68
CA LYS A 273 -12.83 6.97 32.62
C LYS A 273 -11.78 5.86 32.75
N ILE A 274 -12.21 4.61 32.64
CA ILE A 274 -11.32 3.45 32.55
C ILE A 274 -11.39 2.85 31.14
N ASP A 275 -10.32 2.22 30.71
CA ASP A 275 -10.26 1.48 29.45
C ASP A 275 -10.95 0.11 29.62
N LEU A 276 -11.88 -0.20 28.73
CA LEU A 276 -12.57 -1.50 28.66
C LEU A 276 -12.13 -2.22 27.39
N ILE A 277 -11.66 -3.47 27.54
CA ILE A 277 -11.44 -4.37 26.42
C ILE A 277 -12.44 -5.51 26.50
N ILE A 278 -13.34 -5.59 25.54
CA ILE A 278 -14.30 -6.69 25.39
C ILE A 278 -13.66 -7.77 24.53
N ARG A 279 -13.66 -9.02 25.01
CA ARG A 279 -13.14 -10.18 24.28
C ARG A 279 -14.22 -11.24 24.09
N GLN A 280 -14.42 -11.68 22.86
CA GLN A 280 -15.32 -12.80 22.52
C GLN A 280 -14.50 -13.92 21.87
N LEU A 281 -14.77 -15.16 22.24
CA LEU A 281 -14.08 -16.34 21.74
C LEU A 281 -15.02 -17.15 20.86
N GLU A 282 -14.53 -17.54 19.69
CA GLU A 282 -15.24 -18.37 18.74
C GLU A 282 -14.37 -19.57 18.35
N PHE A 283 -15.03 -20.72 18.25
CA PHE A 283 -14.40 -22.01 17.96
C PHE A 283 -15.23 -22.70 16.88
N SER A 284 -14.58 -23.21 15.85
CA SER A 284 -15.27 -23.92 14.76
C SER A 284 -15.62 -25.37 15.11
N ALA A 285 -15.03 -25.95 16.16
CA ALA A 285 -15.41 -27.26 16.66
C ALA A 285 -16.59 -27.19 17.65
N GLU A 286 -17.37 -28.27 17.71
CA GLU A 286 -18.40 -28.45 18.73
C GLU A 286 -17.75 -28.71 20.10
N LEU A 287 -18.10 -27.88 21.07
CA LEU A 287 -17.55 -27.91 22.43
C LEU A 287 -18.64 -28.14 23.45
N THR A 288 -18.38 -29.06 24.37
CA THR A 288 -19.22 -29.27 25.54
C THR A 288 -19.24 -28.04 26.44
N THR A 289 -20.29 -27.87 27.25
CA THR A 289 -20.41 -26.77 28.21
C THR A 289 -19.19 -26.69 29.14
N ALA A 290 -18.74 -27.83 29.66
CA ALA A 290 -17.56 -27.90 30.52
C ALA A 290 -16.27 -27.45 29.82
N GLN A 291 -16.11 -27.76 28.53
CA GLN A 291 -14.97 -27.26 27.75
C GLN A 291 -15.06 -25.74 27.56
N ARG A 292 -16.25 -25.21 27.23
CA ARG A 292 -16.46 -23.76 27.04
C ARG A 292 -16.15 -22.98 28.31
N GLU A 293 -16.70 -23.38 29.44
CA GLU A 293 -16.42 -22.77 30.76
C GLU A 293 -14.92 -22.81 31.05
N ARG A 294 -14.29 -23.96 30.83
CA ARG A 294 -12.86 -24.10 31.08
C ARG A 294 -12.02 -23.21 30.16
N LEU A 295 -12.37 -23.08 28.89
CA LEU A 295 -11.65 -22.23 27.94
C LEU A 295 -11.78 -20.74 28.30
N LEU A 296 -12.93 -20.30 28.79
CA LEU A 296 -13.11 -18.93 29.30
C LEU A 296 -12.14 -18.64 30.46
N GLU A 297 -11.99 -19.57 31.41
CA GLU A 297 -11.01 -19.42 32.50
C GLU A 297 -9.56 -19.37 31.98
N ILE A 298 -9.22 -20.20 31.00
CA ILE A 298 -7.87 -20.28 30.44
C ILE A 298 -7.53 -19.03 29.62
N ALA A 299 -8.50 -18.43 28.93
CA ALA A 299 -8.32 -17.21 28.17
C ALA A 299 -7.84 -16.03 29.05
N ASN A 300 -8.23 -16.00 30.33
CA ASN A 300 -7.77 -15.02 31.32
C ASN A 300 -6.38 -15.33 31.91
N ARG A 301 -5.66 -16.33 31.39
CA ARG A 301 -4.34 -16.73 31.91
C ARG A 301 -3.20 -16.46 30.94
N CYS A 302 -3.47 -15.88 29.78
CA CYS A 302 -2.43 -15.59 28.81
C CYS A 302 -1.47 -14.50 29.34
N PRO A 303 -0.16 -14.56 29.03
CA PRO A 303 0.83 -13.59 29.55
C PRO A 303 0.45 -12.12 29.34
N VAL A 304 0.00 -11.74 28.14
CA VAL A 304 -0.39 -10.35 27.83
C VAL A 304 -1.57 -9.89 28.68
N HIS A 305 -2.60 -10.71 28.86
CA HIS A 305 -3.72 -10.40 29.76
C HIS A 305 -3.24 -10.12 31.20
N ARG A 306 -2.36 -10.98 31.73
CA ARG A 306 -1.79 -10.78 33.07
C ARG A 306 -0.95 -9.51 33.20
N THR A 307 -0.28 -9.10 32.12
CA THR A 307 0.46 -7.84 32.10
C THR A 307 -0.50 -6.65 32.13
N LEU A 308 -1.62 -6.70 31.41
CA LEU A 308 -2.63 -5.64 31.39
C LEU A 308 -3.37 -5.47 32.72
N GLU A 309 -3.61 -6.56 33.45
CA GLU A 309 -4.28 -6.50 34.77
C GLU A 309 -3.33 -6.15 35.93
N LYS A 310 -2.02 -6.13 35.69
CA LYS A 310 -1.00 -5.80 36.70
C LYS A 310 -0.47 -4.39 36.52
N SER A 311 0.08 -3.83 37.59
CA SER A 311 0.87 -2.61 37.50
C SER A 311 2.16 -2.86 36.72
N VAL A 312 2.27 -2.26 35.54
CA VAL A 312 3.49 -2.26 34.73
C VAL A 312 4.27 -0.98 35.04
N VAL A 313 5.57 -1.11 35.31
CA VAL A 313 6.47 0.04 35.48
C VAL A 313 7.11 0.36 34.14
N ILE A 314 6.77 1.52 33.58
CA ILE A 314 7.39 2.04 32.35
C ILE A 314 8.43 3.08 32.76
N ARG A 315 9.70 2.84 32.39
CA ARG A 315 10.79 3.80 32.59
C ARG A 315 11.12 4.46 31.25
N THR A 316 11.15 5.79 31.26
CA THR A 316 11.44 6.59 30.06
C THR A 316 12.79 7.27 30.23
N GLU A 317 13.69 7.00 29.29
CA GLU A 317 15.03 7.59 29.25
C GLU A 317 15.26 8.17 27.85
N LEU A 318 15.87 9.35 27.77
CA LEU A 318 16.32 9.90 26.50
C LEU A 318 17.61 9.19 26.09
N LYS A 319 17.66 8.69 24.86
CA LYS A 319 18.93 8.26 24.28
C LYS A 319 19.84 9.49 24.17
N PRO A 320 21.14 9.35 24.50
CA PRO A 320 22.11 10.41 24.24
C PRO A 320 22.06 10.80 22.75
N SER A 321 22.14 12.10 22.47
CA SER A 321 22.31 12.58 21.11
C SER A 321 23.60 12.00 20.53
N THR A 322 23.50 11.29 19.41
CA THR A 322 24.64 10.88 18.58
C THR A 322 25.25 12.06 17.86
#